data_AF-A0A7J5GQ01-F1
#
_entry.id   AF-A0A7J5GQ01-F1
#
_cell.length_a   1.000
_cell.length_b   1.000
_cell.length_c   1.000
_cell.angle_alpha   90.00
_cell.angle_beta   90.00
_cell.angle_gamma   90.00
#
_symmetry.space_group_name_H-M   'P 1'
#
loop_
_entity.id
_entity.type
_entity.pdbx_description
1 polymer ?
#
loop_
_entity_poly.entity_id
_entity_poly.type
_entity_poly.pdbx_seq_one_letter_code
_entity_poly.pdbx_strand_id
1 'polypeptide(L)'
;MRKLSILLLLIGIPFMIIEANNLSTQRTKIIRWHKCQKTPNSIPIEATQDENSIEVRFLEDIDDQVTFQVKDQLGNIIFQDVILTPNEQKTYKIDLKGYRVGHYELLYIEKDITFIGEFEIE
;
A
#
# COMPACT_ATOMS: atom_id res chain seq x y z
N MET A 1 3.29 -17.25 -85.88
CA MET A 1 4.09 -16.80 -84.72
C MET A 1 3.34 -15.75 -83.88
N ARG A 2 2.13 -16.05 -83.35
CA ARG A 2 1.35 -15.12 -82.52
C ARG A 2 0.68 -15.76 -81.29
N LYS A 3 0.76 -17.10 -81.15
CA LYS A 3 0.17 -17.84 -80.02
C LYS A 3 1.17 -18.17 -78.89
N LEU A 4 2.48 -18.11 -79.17
CA LEU A 4 3.53 -18.30 -78.15
C LEU A 4 3.69 -17.09 -77.22
N SER A 5 3.25 -15.91 -77.66
CA SER A 5 3.44 -14.64 -76.94
C SER A 5 2.47 -14.43 -75.78
N ILE A 6 1.30 -15.09 -75.82
CA ILE A 6 0.27 -14.93 -74.76
C ILE A 6 0.59 -15.85 -73.58
N LEU A 7 1.11 -17.05 -73.84
CA LEU A 7 1.53 -18.00 -72.80
C LEU A 7 2.70 -17.45 -71.96
N LEU A 8 3.61 -16.72 -72.60
CA LEU A 8 4.73 -16.05 -71.92
C LEU A 8 4.30 -14.83 -71.09
N LEU A 9 3.20 -14.16 -71.47
CA LEU A 9 2.68 -13.00 -70.71
C LEU A 9 2.01 -13.41 -69.38
N LEU A 10 1.55 -14.66 -69.27
CA LEU A 10 0.85 -15.20 -68.09
C LEU A 10 1.78 -15.79 -67.02
N ILE A 11 3.09 -15.93 -67.29
CA ILE A 11 4.09 -16.40 -66.31
C ILE A 11 4.70 -15.25 -65.50
N GLY A 12 4.50 -13.99 -65.92
CA GLY A 12 5.05 -12.80 -65.25
C GLY A 12 4.21 -12.25 -64.09
N ILE A 13 3.12 -12.92 -63.69
CA ILE A 13 2.25 -12.47 -62.60
C ILE A 13 2.03 -13.64 -61.65
N PRO A 14 2.93 -13.85 -60.68
CA PRO A 14 2.52 -13.55 -59.30
C PRO A 14 3.71 -13.21 -58.39
N PHE A 15 4.18 -11.96 -58.36
CA PHE A 15 5.10 -11.51 -57.30
C PHE A 15 4.70 -10.20 -56.63
N MET A 16 3.59 -9.56 -57.03
CA MET A 16 3.12 -8.33 -56.40
C MET A 16 1.94 -8.51 -55.42
N ILE A 17 1.76 -9.73 -54.87
CA ILE A 17 0.77 -9.97 -53.80
C ILE A 17 1.39 -10.79 -52.65
N ILE A 18 2.64 -10.51 -52.28
CA ILE A 18 3.19 -10.86 -50.96
C ILE A 18 3.98 -9.64 -50.44
N GLU A 19 3.32 -8.52 -50.19
CA GLU A 19 3.85 -7.52 -49.24
C GLU A 19 2.80 -6.49 -48.78
N ALA A 20 1.58 -6.96 -48.48
CA ALA A 20 0.55 -6.14 -47.84
C ALA A 20 0.00 -6.78 -46.55
N ASN A 21 0.80 -7.62 -45.90
CA ASN A 21 0.43 -8.18 -44.61
C ASN A 21 1.69 -8.49 -43.80
N ASN A 22 1.70 -8.07 -42.53
CA ASN A 22 2.69 -8.40 -41.49
C ASN A 22 3.81 -7.41 -41.18
N LEU A 23 3.59 -6.10 -41.25
CA LEU A 23 4.40 -5.16 -40.47
C LEU A 23 3.58 -4.09 -39.75
N SER A 24 2.41 -4.45 -39.20
CA SER A 24 2.07 -3.89 -37.90
C SER A 24 2.83 -4.72 -36.86
N THR A 25 4.09 -4.39 -36.61
CA THR A 25 4.74 -4.81 -35.37
C THR A 25 4.07 -4.02 -34.24
N GLN A 26 2.80 -4.30 -33.97
CA GLN A 26 2.15 -3.90 -32.75
C GLN A 26 2.83 -4.75 -31.68
N ARG A 27 3.99 -4.27 -31.21
CA ARG A 27 4.68 -4.86 -30.07
C ARG A 27 3.73 -4.69 -28.90
N THR A 28 2.86 -5.67 -28.69
CA THR A 28 1.99 -5.72 -27.52
C THR A 28 2.93 -5.71 -26.33
N LYS A 29 2.96 -4.60 -25.57
CA LYS A 29 3.76 -4.52 -24.35
C LYS A 29 3.17 -5.51 -23.36
N ILE A 30 3.88 -6.60 -23.13
CA ILE A 30 3.53 -7.58 -22.10
C ILE A 30 3.72 -6.89 -20.75
N ILE A 31 2.62 -6.68 -20.01
CA ILE A 31 2.67 -6.21 -18.62
C ILE A 31 3.12 -7.41 -17.77
N ARG A 32 4.31 -7.29 -17.18
CA ARG A 32 4.85 -8.31 -16.27
C ARG A 32 4.35 -8.02 -14.87
N TRP A 33 3.54 -8.93 -14.34
CA TRP A 33 3.11 -8.90 -12.95
C TRP A 33 4.20 -9.50 -12.07
N HIS A 34 4.66 -8.74 -11.08
CA HIS A 34 5.51 -9.28 -10.02
C HIS A 34 4.63 -9.79 -8.88
N LYS A 35 4.99 -10.93 -8.29
CA LYS A 35 4.33 -11.42 -7.09
C LYS A 35 4.61 -10.41 -5.98
N CYS A 36 3.59 -9.66 -5.56
CA CYS A 36 3.65 -8.90 -4.32
C CYS A 36 3.90 -9.91 -3.19
N GLN A 37 5.08 -9.86 -2.59
CA GLN A 37 5.34 -10.58 -1.35
C GLN A 37 4.50 -9.89 -0.28
N LYS A 38 3.36 -10.49 0.07
CA LYS A 38 2.63 -10.11 1.27
C LYS A 38 3.41 -10.66 2.44
N THR A 39 4.34 -9.90 2.98
CA THR A 39 4.74 -10.08 4.37
C THR A 39 3.51 -9.80 5.23
N PRO A 40 3.17 -10.66 6.21
CA PRO A 40 2.20 -10.27 7.23
C PRO A 40 2.75 -9.02 7.91
N ASN A 41 1.96 -7.96 8.01
CA ASN A 41 2.32 -6.84 8.86
C ASN A 41 2.18 -7.35 10.30
N SER A 42 3.31 -7.56 11.00
CA SER A 42 3.28 -7.69 12.46
C SER A 42 2.71 -6.41 13.03
N ILE A 43 1.98 -6.52 14.14
CA ILE A 43 1.58 -5.35 14.91
C ILE A 43 2.84 -4.96 15.71
N PRO A 44 3.46 -3.79 15.47
CA PRO A 44 4.75 -3.43 16.06
C PRO A 44 4.63 -2.98 17.53
N ILE A 45 3.40 -2.87 18.03
CA ILE A 45 3.08 -2.37 19.37
C ILE A 45 2.11 -3.29 20.11
N GLU A 46 2.19 -3.24 21.42
CA GLU A 46 1.19 -3.76 22.35
C GLU A 46 0.68 -2.59 23.20
N ALA A 47 -0.63 -2.42 23.35
CA ALA A 47 -1.22 -1.36 24.16
C ALA A 47 -2.07 -1.98 25.28
N THR A 48 -1.82 -1.53 26.51
CA THR A 48 -2.54 -1.96 27.72
C THR A 48 -3.13 -0.77 28.43
N GLN A 49 -4.42 -0.84 28.77
CA GLN A 49 -5.10 0.19 29.53
C GLN A 49 -5.00 -0.09 31.02
N ASP A 50 -4.63 0.96 31.77
CA ASP A 50 -4.72 1.08 33.21
C ASP A 50 -5.79 2.15 33.56
N GLU A 51 -6.14 2.31 34.84
CA GLU A 51 -7.26 3.15 35.30
C GLU A 51 -7.32 4.55 34.64
N ASN A 52 -6.17 5.21 34.51
CA ASN A 52 -6.10 6.58 33.99
C ASN A 52 -5.07 6.73 32.86
N SER A 53 -4.63 5.64 32.24
CA SER A 53 -3.60 5.74 31.21
C SER A 53 -3.56 4.55 30.29
N ILE A 54 -3.05 4.76 29.08
CA ILE A 54 -2.65 3.68 28.19
C ILE A 54 -1.13 3.61 28.20
N GLU A 55 -0.61 2.42 28.48
CA GLU A 55 0.79 2.09 28.27
C GLU A 55 0.94 1.38 26.92
N VAL A 56 1.74 1.95 26.04
CA VAL A 56 2.10 1.38 24.74
C VAL A 56 3.52 0.86 24.82
N ARG A 57 3.72 -0.40 24.46
CA ARG A 57 5.02 -1.07 24.42
C ARG A 57 5.41 -1.35 22.97
N PHE A 58 6.62 -0.98 22.59
CA PHE A 58 7.16 -1.31 21.27
C PHE A 58 7.74 -2.72 21.29
N LEU A 59 7.29 -3.55 20.35
CA LEU A 59 7.73 -4.94 20.19
C LEU A 59 8.94 -5.06 19.24
N GLU A 60 9.11 -4.04 18.39
CA GLU A 60 10.19 -3.90 17.42
C GLU A 60 10.86 -2.54 17.61
N ASP A 61 12.13 -2.41 17.21
CA ASP A 61 12.81 -1.12 17.22
C ASP A 61 12.20 -0.21 16.15
N ILE A 62 11.83 1.00 16.53
CA ILE A 62 11.27 1.98 15.60
C ILE A 62 12.39 2.84 15.03
N ASP A 63 12.54 2.81 13.72
CA ASP A 63 13.50 3.66 12.99
C ASP A 63 12.84 4.90 12.37
N ASP A 64 11.51 4.96 12.35
CA ASP A 64 10.72 6.02 11.73
C ASP A 64 9.96 6.88 12.75
N GLN A 65 9.52 8.06 12.29
CA GLN A 65 8.63 8.89 13.08
C GLN A 65 7.27 8.20 13.28
N VAL A 66 6.85 8.13 14.53
CA VAL A 66 5.55 7.58 14.93
C VAL A 66 4.65 8.69 15.44
N THR A 67 3.37 8.63 15.06
CA THR A 67 2.33 9.50 15.60
C THR A 67 1.29 8.66 16.33
N PHE A 68 1.00 9.04 17.56
CA PHE A 68 -0.15 8.54 18.30
C PHE A 68 -1.29 9.53 18.20
N GLN A 69 -2.51 9.03 17.96
CA GLN A 69 -3.73 9.83 18.08
C GLN A 69 -4.76 9.07 18.93
N VAL A 70 -5.53 9.80 19.72
CA VAL A 70 -6.76 9.28 20.32
C VAL A 70 -7.94 10.00 19.68
N LYS A 71 -8.93 9.23 19.23
CA LYS A 71 -10.19 9.76 18.74
C LYS A 71 -11.33 9.44 19.70
N ASP A 72 -12.23 10.40 19.87
CA ASP A 72 -13.49 10.18 20.57
C ASP A 72 -14.52 9.44 19.70
N GLN A 73 -15.66 9.09 20.31
CA GLN A 73 -16.80 8.45 19.64
C GLN A 73 -17.38 9.20 18.42
N LEU A 74 -17.07 10.49 18.26
CA LEU A 74 -17.48 11.29 17.10
C LEU A 74 -16.39 11.34 16.02
N GLY A 75 -15.25 10.68 16.25
CA GLY A 75 -14.07 10.69 15.38
C GLY A 75 -13.19 11.93 15.55
N ASN A 76 -13.41 12.76 16.57
CA ASN A 76 -12.56 13.93 16.82
C ASN A 76 -11.24 13.49 17.44
N ILE A 77 -10.13 14.02 16.94
CA ILE A 77 -8.82 13.80 17.55
C ILE A 77 -8.74 14.65 18.83
N ILE A 78 -8.71 14.00 19.99
CA ILE A 78 -8.65 14.64 21.31
C ILE A 78 -7.24 14.64 21.90
N PHE A 79 -6.38 13.77 21.37
CA PHE A 79 -4.98 13.67 21.73
C PHE A 79 -4.17 13.40 20.46
N GLN A 80 -3.02 14.03 20.35
CA GLN A 80 -2.02 13.69 19.35
C GLN A 80 -0.64 13.97 19.89
N ASP A 81 0.28 13.03 19.68
CA ASP A 81 1.69 13.24 19.95
C ASP A 81 2.56 12.56 18.90
N VAL A 82 3.78 13.06 18.74
CA VAL A 82 4.75 12.61 17.75
C VAL A 82 6.03 12.18 18.46
N ILE A 83 6.45 10.94 18.22
CA ILE A 83 7.70 10.40 18.74
C ILE A 83 8.73 10.39 17.61
N LEU A 84 9.91 10.97 17.88
CA LEU A 84 11.06 10.96 16.98
C LEU A 84 12.05 9.87 17.41
N THR A 85 12.53 9.11 16.43
CA THR A 85 13.42 7.97 16.62
C THR A 85 14.90 8.27 16.33
N PRO A 86 15.84 7.48 16.86
CA PRO A 86 15.60 6.35 17.77
C PRO A 86 15.26 6.85 19.17
N ASN A 87 14.07 6.48 19.66
CA ASN A 87 13.69 6.73 21.04
C ASN A 87 14.15 5.50 21.84
N GLU A 88 15.05 5.69 22.82
CA GLU A 88 15.49 4.59 23.69
C GLU A 88 14.35 4.06 24.58
N GLN A 89 13.24 4.81 24.69
CA GLN A 89 12.05 4.39 25.41
C GLN A 89 11.33 3.26 24.68
N LYS A 90 11.37 2.08 25.30
CA LYS A 90 10.57 0.90 24.90
C LYS A 90 9.09 1.04 25.20
N THR A 91 8.71 2.01 26.04
CA THR A 91 7.35 2.24 26.47
C THR A 91 6.97 3.71 26.35
N TYR A 92 5.74 3.96 25.93
CA TYR A 92 5.14 5.28 25.83
C TYR A 92 3.83 5.30 26.61
N LYS A 93 3.55 6.40 27.31
CA LYS A 93 2.39 6.50 28.20
C LYS A 93 1.49 7.65 27.78
N ILE A 94 0.23 7.35 27.55
CA ILE A 94 -0.83 8.33 27.26
C ILE A 94 -1.64 8.51 28.53
N ASP A 95 -1.66 9.73 29.07
CA ASP A 95 -2.53 10.08 30.21
C ASP A 95 -3.96 10.27 29.71
N LEU A 96 -4.91 9.56 30.35
CA LEU A 96 -6.34 9.65 30.07
C LEU A 96 -7.08 10.57 31.05
N LYS A 97 -6.39 11.14 32.03
CA LYS A 97 -7.01 11.96 33.07
C LYS A 97 -7.73 13.16 32.49
N GLY A 98 -9.01 13.28 32.83
CA GLY A 98 -9.86 14.39 32.41
C GLY A 98 -10.61 14.15 31.10
N TYR A 99 -10.39 13.03 30.41
CA TYR A 99 -11.30 12.56 29.37
C TYR A 99 -12.60 12.04 29.98
N ARG A 100 -13.67 12.07 29.18
CA ARG A 100 -15.00 11.65 29.62
C ARG A 100 -15.14 10.14 29.48
N VAL A 101 -16.05 9.56 30.26
CA VAL A 101 -16.49 8.16 30.08
C VAL A 101 -17.02 7.98 28.65
N GLY A 102 -16.63 6.90 28.00
CA GLY A 102 -17.05 6.59 26.62
C GLY A 102 -16.08 5.71 25.84
N HIS A 103 -16.40 5.50 24.56
CA HIS A 103 -15.61 4.71 23.62
C HIS A 103 -14.64 5.59 22.82
N TYR A 104 -13.44 5.08 22.60
CA TYR A 104 -12.33 5.78 21.98
C TYR A 104 -11.52 4.86 21.06
N GLU A 105 -10.87 5.45 20.05
CA GLU A 105 -9.90 4.77 19.21
C GLU A 105 -8.49 5.27 19.51
N LEU A 106 -7.52 4.37 19.65
CA LEU A 106 -6.10 4.65 19.65
C LEU A 106 -5.53 4.33 18.27
N LEU A 107 -4.92 5.32 17.62
CA LEU A 107 -4.25 5.16 16.34
C LEU A 107 -2.74 5.23 16.54
N TYR A 108 -2.04 4.23 16.03
CA TYR A 108 -0.60 4.26 15.80
C TYR A 108 -0.35 4.45 14.31
N ILE A 109 0.37 5.52 13.94
CA ILE A 109 0.64 5.88 12.55
C ILE A 109 2.15 5.93 12.37
N GLU A 110 2.64 5.10 11.46
CA GLU A 110 4.05 5.02 11.07
C GLU A 110 4.14 4.99 9.55
N LYS A 111 4.79 6.01 8.97
CA LYS A 111 4.81 6.23 7.51
C LYS A 111 3.39 6.20 6.91
N ASP A 112 3.12 5.22 6.06
CA ASP A 112 1.84 5.03 5.35
C ASP A 112 0.96 3.93 6.01
N ILE A 113 1.38 3.40 7.17
CA ILE A 113 0.69 2.34 7.90
C ILE A 113 -0.02 2.94 9.10
N THR A 114 -1.27 2.53 9.31
CA THR A 114 -2.06 2.91 10.49
C THR A 114 -2.62 1.65 11.13
N PHE A 115 -2.34 1.48 12.42
CA PHE A 115 -2.98 0.49 13.28
C PHE A 115 -4.00 1.21 14.18
N ILE A 116 -5.17 0.59 14.35
CA ILE A 116 -6.28 1.13 15.13
C ILE A 116 -6.62 0.12 16.21
N GLY A 117 -6.63 0.58 17.46
CA GLY A 117 -7.15 -0.14 18.62
C GLY A 117 -8.36 0.61 19.19
N GLU A 118 -9.28 -0.13 19.82
CA GLU A 118 -10.48 0.41 20.46
C GLU A 118 -10.36 0.22 21.98
N PHE A 119 -10.83 1.20 22.76
CA PHE A 119 -10.85 1.13 24.22
C PHE A 119 -12.01 1.94 24.81
N GLU A 120 -12.34 1.68 26.08
CA GLU A 120 -13.39 2.38 26.81
C GLU A 120 -12.82 3.02 28.08
N ILE A 121 -13.24 4.25 28.37
CA ILE A 121 -13.00 4.88 29.68
C ILE A 121 -14.27 4.69 30.50
N GLU A 122 -14.15 4.04 31.66
CA GLU A 122 -15.24 3.76 32.61
C GLU A 122 -15.48 4.89 33.63
#